data_AF-A0A369PZE1-F1
#
_entry.id   AF-A0A369PZE1-F1
#
_cell.length_a   1.000
_cell.length_b   1.000
_cell.length_c   1.000
_cell.angle_alpha   90.00
_cell.angle_beta   90.00
_cell.angle_gamma   90.00
#
_symmetry.space_group_name_H-M   'P 1'
#
loop_
_entity.id
_entity.type
_entity.pdbx_description
1 polymer ?
#
loop_
_entity_poly.entity_id
_entity_poly.type
_entity_poly.pdbx_seq_one_letter_code
_entity_poly.pdbx_strand_id
1 'polypeptide(L)'
;MNYTENIERLKILLTGASTDVTITSDNEAEYKRLKSELNKSAKFQTNQPKEFKICFTLQEFRREMQAKGGYAERRKYINEIFYPLISDENSLLDSIEEIQQNVNFGHLNLLPQDIQQKGREMSEVYLYLYCIENSLRIFIEEIMKTETINIPRKVQETIDKLKKSEQESKYLPIRGNSDLFYCDFIELGKIIVGNWTIFGKYFPKQNEHWLNVMVDELYKIRCLVAHNSYVGKDERDALKVYYKSITAQLQL
;
A
#
# COMPACT_ATOMS: atom_id res chain seq x y z
N MET A 1 8.17 24.53 -1.58
CA MET A 1 7.82 23.10 -1.72
C MET A 1 8.96 22.28 -1.19
N ASN A 2 8.66 21.33 -0.31
CA ASN A 2 9.66 20.39 0.21
C ASN A 2 9.96 19.30 -0.86
N TYR A 3 10.99 18.48 -0.62
CA TYR A 3 11.42 17.44 -1.57
C TYR A 3 10.27 16.49 -1.96
N THR A 4 9.50 16.02 -0.98
CA THR A 4 8.39 15.09 -1.16
C THR A 4 7.29 15.67 -2.04
N GLU A 5 6.84 16.90 -1.75
CA GLU A 5 5.82 17.60 -2.52
C GLU A 5 6.24 17.80 -3.99
N ASN A 6 7.52 18.12 -4.24
CA ASN A 6 8.04 18.24 -5.59
C ASN A 6 8.07 16.88 -6.33
N ILE A 7 8.40 15.79 -5.64
CA ILE A 7 8.36 14.43 -6.22
C ILE A 7 6.93 14.01 -6.54
N GLU A 8 5.97 14.25 -5.65
CA GLU A 8 4.56 13.92 -5.87
C GLU A 8 3.97 14.72 -7.03
N ARG A 9 4.22 16.03 -7.09
CA ARG A 9 3.79 16.86 -8.23
C ARG A 9 4.40 16.38 -9.53
N LEU A 10 5.67 16.00 -9.53
CA LEU A 10 6.33 15.44 -10.71
C LEU A 10 5.69 14.11 -11.13
N LYS A 11 5.39 13.22 -10.17
CA LYS A 11 4.72 11.93 -10.43
C LYS A 11 3.33 12.11 -11.04
N ILE A 12 2.54 13.06 -10.52
CA ILE A 12 1.21 13.39 -11.04
C ILE A 12 1.31 13.91 -12.47
N LEU A 13 2.22 14.86 -12.71
CA LEU A 13 2.45 15.46 -14.03
C LEU A 13 2.83 14.40 -15.08
N LEU A 14 3.73 13.48 -14.74
CA LEU A 14 4.18 12.43 -15.64
C LEU A 14 3.11 11.36 -15.88
N THR A 15 2.38 11.00 -14.82
CA THR A 15 1.24 10.09 -14.94
C THR A 15 0.21 10.69 -15.90
N GLY A 16 -0.18 11.95 -15.73
CA GLY A 16 -1.11 12.64 -16.64
C GLY A 16 -0.58 12.78 -18.07
N ALA A 17 0.69 13.13 -18.25
CA ALA A 17 1.30 13.25 -19.57
C ALA A 17 1.42 11.89 -20.30
N SER A 18 1.51 10.78 -19.56
CA SER A 18 1.56 9.43 -20.12
C SER A 18 0.19 8.92 -20.60
N THR A 19 -0.90 9.64 -20.32
CA THR A 19 -2.28 9.18 -20.57
C THR A 19 -2.95 9.95 -21.71
N ASP A 20 -2.17 10.25 -22.75
CA ASP A 20 -2.60 10.93 -23.99
C ASP A 20 -3.35 12.25 -23.79
N VAL A 21 -3.03 12.96 -22.70
CA VAL A 21 -3.44 14.35 -22.50
C VAL A 21 -2.54 15.27 -23.31
N THR A 22 -3.10 16.36 -23.85
CA THR A 22 -2.34 17.40 -24.53
C THR A 22 -1.32 18.02 -23.56
N ILE A 23 -0.03 17.92 -23.90
CA ILE A 23 1.04 18.58 -23.15
C ILE A 23 1.03 20.06 -23.53
N THR A 24 0.75 20.93 -22.56
CA THR A 24 0.79 22.38 -22.75
C THR A 24 2.19 22.95 -22.49
N SER A 25 2.42 24.20 -22.88
CA SER A 25 3.65 24.95 -22.53
C SER A 25 3.88 25.01 -21.02
N ASP A 26 2.81 25.09 -20.25
CA ASP A 26 2.87 25.21 -18.79
C ASP A 26 3.29 23.88 -18.16
N ASN A 27 2.83 22.76 -18.70
CA ASN A 27 3.28 21.43 -18.28
C ASN A 27 4.78 21.23 -18.54
N GLU A 28 5.29 21.68 -19.69
CA GLU A 28 6.73 21.62 -20.00
C GLU A 28 7.56 22.53 -19.07
N ALA A 29 7.09 23.73 -18.81
CA ALA A 29 7.75 24.65 -17.89
C ALA A 29 7.77 24.08 -16.46
N GLU A 30 6.67 23.48 -16.01
CA GLU A 30 6.58 22.83 -14.71
C GLU A 30 7.51 21.62 -14.60
N TYR A 31 7.57 20.77 -15.63
CA TYR A 31 8.50 19.63 -15.67
C TYR A 31 9.96 20.07 -15.52
N LYS A 32 10.39 21.08 -16.29
CA LYS A 32 11.75 21.62 -16.22
C LYS A 32 12.06 22.23 -14.85
N ARG A 33 11.12 22.99 -14.29
CA ARG A 33 11.25 23.59 -12.95
C ARG A 33 11.40 22.50 -11.88
N LEU A 34 10.51 21.51 -11.86
CA LEU A 34 10.53 20.41 -10.88
C LEU A 34 11.83 19.62 -10.96
N LYS A 35 12.30 19.26 -12.16
CA LYS A 35 13.59 18.57 -12.33
C LYS A 35 14.77 19.41 -11.84
N SER A 36 14.77 20.72 -12.13
CA SER A 36 15.82 21.63 -11.68
C SER A 36 15.89 21.71 -10.15
N GLU A 37 14.74 21.87 -9.49
CA GLU A 37 14.67 21.91 -8.03
C GLU A 37 15.06 20.57 -7.38
N LEU A 38 14.57 19.45 -7.91
CA LEU A 38 14.87 18.11 -7.40
C LEU A 38 16.35 17.74 -7.58
N ASN A 39 16.99 18.15 -8.68
CA ASN A 39 18.41 17.93 -8.91
C ASN A 39 19.33 18.63 -7.89
N LYS A 40 18.82 19.54 -7.05
CA LYS A 40 19.58 20.11 -5.92
C LYS A 40 19.68 19.15 -4.73
N SER A 41 18.82 18.12 -4.67
CA SER A 41 18.80 17.11 -3.60
C SER A 41 19.77 15.98 -3.90
N ALA A 42 20.68 15.69 -2.97
CA ALA A 42 21.56 14.53 -3.04
C ALA A 42 20.76 13.22 -3.13
N LYS A 43 19.64 13.11 -2.40
CA LYS A 43 18.73 11.95 -2.45
C LYS A 43 18.18 11.72 -3.86
N PHE A 44 17.79 12.79 -4.57
CA PHE A 44 17.34 12.68 -5.95
C PHE A 44 18.47 12.21 -6.85
N GLN A 45 19.65 12.82 -6.75
CA GLN A 45 20.79 12.50 -7.62
C GLN A 45 21.22 11.03 -7.48
N THR A 46 21.22 10.50 -6.25
CA THR A 46 21.54 9.10 -5.96
C THR A 46 20.51 8.13 -6.54
N ASN A 47 19.22 8.45 -6.39
CA ASN A 47 18.12 7.54 -6.74
C ASN A 47 17.43 7.89 -8.08
N GLN A 48 18.02 8.78 -8.89
CA GLN A 48 17.40 9.29 -10.11
C GLN A 48 17.22 8.17 -11.15
N PRO A 49 15.98 7.95 -11.63
CA PRO A 49 15.73 6.99 -12.70
C PRO A 49 16.42 7.37 -14.01
N LYS A 50 16.80 6.34 -14.79
CA LYS A 50 17.51 6.51 -16.07
C LYS A 50 16.74 7.40 -17.06
N GLU A 51 15.41 7.36 -17.03
CA GLU A 51 14.51 8.15 -17.87
C GLU A 51 14.76 9.64 -17.66
N PHE A 52 15.04 10.07 -16.43
CA PHE A 52 15.31 11.48 -16.14
C PHE A 52 16.69 11.95 -16.61
N LYS A 53 17.60 11.02 -16.93
CA LYS A 53 18.90 11.34 -17.54
C LYS A 53 18.82 11.51 -19.05
N ILE A 54 17.84 10.86 -19.69
CA ILE A 54 17.68 10.86 -21.15
C ILE A 54 16.55 11.76 -21.65
N CYS A 55 15.49 11.96 -20.85
CA CYS A 55 14.37 12.84 -21.19
C CYS A 55 14.60 14.23 -20.57
N PHE A 56 14.83 15.23 -21.40
CA PHE A 56 14.99 16.63 -20.99
C PHE A 56 13.68 17.41 -21.03
N THR A 57 12.69 16.89 -21.74
CA THR A 57 11.34 17.46 -21.88
C THR A 57 10.27 16.47 -21.46
N LEU A 58 9.09 16.99 -21.10
CA LEU A 58 7.93 16.16 -20.77
C LEU A 58 7.44 15.39 -22.01
N GLN A 59 7.61 15.96 -23.19
CA GLN A 59 7.29 15.33 -24.47
C GLN A 59 8.20 14.13 -24.79
N GLU A 60 9.49 14.22 -24.50
CA GLU A 60 10.41 13.07 -24.60
C GLU A 60 10.02 11.98 -23.61
N PHE A 61 9.72 12.35 -22.36
CA PHE A 61 9.26 11.39 -21.36
C PHE A 61 7.97 10.68 -21.80
N ARG A 62 7.01 11.42 -22.37
CA ARG A 62 5.78 10.84 -22.92
C ARG A 62 6.09 9.80 -24.01
N ARG A 63 6.98 10.13 -24.96
CA ARG A 63 7.37 9.20 -26.03
C ARG A 63 7.98 7.92 -25.48
N GLU A 64 8.86 8.03 -24.48
CA GLU A 64 9.42 6.86 -23.79
C GLU A 64 8.34 6.03 -23.11
N MET A 65 7.35 6.66 -22.46
CA MET A 65 6.26 5.94 -21.81
C MET A 65 5.30 5.28 -22.81
N GLN A 66 5.06 5.87 -23.98
CA GLN A 66 4.23 5.26 -25.02
C GLN A 66 4.80 3.93 -25.52
N ALA A 67 6.13 3.72 -25.42
CA ALA A 67 6.76 2.45 -25.73
C ALA A 67 6.56 1.36 -24.65
N LYS A 68 6.01 1.69 -23.48
CA LYS A 68 5.87 0.79 -22.31
C LYS A 68 4.52 0.06 -22.23
N GLY A 69 3.72 0.07 -23.30
CA GLY A 69 2.43 -0.62 -23.34
C GLY A 69 1.25 0.29 -22.98
N GLY A 70 0.17 -0.30 -22.45
CA GLY A 70 -1.10 0.38 -22.15
C GLY A 70 -1.06 1.28 -20.90
N TYR A 71 -2.22 1.85 -20.55
CA TYR A 71 -2.35 2.76 -19.41
C TYR A 71 -1.86 2.13 -18.09
N ALA A 72 -2.25 0.88 -17.82
CA ALA A 72 -1.94 0.20 -16.57
C ALA A 72 -0.44 -0.08 -16.46
N GLU A 73 0.18 -0.50 -17.56
CA GLU A 73 1.61 -0.78 -17.66
C GLU A 73 2.45 0.50 -17.50
N ARG A 74 2.02 1.60 -18.13
CA ARG A 74 2.67 2.92 -17.97
C ARG A 74 2.59 3.42 -16.54
N ARG A 75 1.41 3.33 -15.91
CA ARG A 75 1.21 3.73 -14.52
C ARG A 75 2.02 2.88 -13.55
N LYS A 76 2.08 1.56 -13.78
CA LYS A 76 2.91 0.63 -13.01
C LYS A 76 4.39 1.02 -13.12
N TYR A 77 4.89 1.23 -14.33
CA TYR A 77 6.28 1.63 -14.56
C TYR A 77 6.62 2.97 -13.89
N ILE A 78 5.74 3.97 -14.00
CA ILE A 78 5.94 5.27 -13.34
C ILE A 78 5.97 5.09 -11.82
N ASN A 79 5.11 4.25 -11.25
CA ASN A 79 5.18 3.96 -9.82
C ASN A 79 6.51 3.31 -9.42
N GLU A 80 7.00 2.34 -10.19
CA GLU A 80 8.27 1.64 -9.93
C GLU A 80 9.47 2.58 -9.96
N ILE A 81 9.57 3.48 -10.94
CA ILE A 81 10.70 4.42 -11.02
C ILE A 81 10.62 5.54 -9.97
N PHE A 82 9.42 5.88 -9.51
CA PHE A 82 9.23 6.87 -8.45
C PHE A 82 9.40 6.28 -7.05
N TYR A 83 9.26 4.96 -6.91
CA TYR A 83 9.33 4.30 -5.63
C TYR A 83 10.62 4.63 -4.87
N PRO A 84 11.85 4.48 -5.43
CA PRO A 84 13.10 4.82 -4.73
C PRO A 84 13.27 6.31 -4.41
N LEU A 85 12.53 7.18 -5.11
CA LEU A 85 12.59 8.63 -4.90
C LEU A 85 11.73 9.06 -3.72
N ILE A 86 10.67 8.30 -3.44
CA ILE A 86 9.70 8.55 -2.38
C ILE A 86 10.05 7.70 -1.16
N SER A 87 10.42 6.43 -1.35
CA SER A 87 10.77 5.48 -0.30
C SER A 87 12.10 5.88 0.36
N ASP A 88 12.02 6.68 1.42
CA ASP A 88 12.76 6.26 2.61
C ASP A 88 11.93 5.19 3.29
N GLU A 89 12.53 4.19 3.94
CA GLU A 89 11.80 3.22 4.77
C GLU A 89 10.92 3.89 5.85
N ASN A 90 11.19 5.16 6.15
CA ASN A 90 10.38 6.01 7.04
C ASN A 90 9.23 6.73 6.29
N SER A 91 9.34 6.98 4.99
CA SER A 91 8.43 7.87 4.23
C SER A 91 6.99 7.38 4.16
N LEU A 92 6.72 6.08 4.25
CA LEU A 92 5.35 5.54 4.17
C LEU A 92 4.66 5.47 5.54
N LEU A 93 5.44 5.26 6.61
CA LEU A 93 5.00 5.50 7.99
C LEU A 93 4.69 6.99 8.17
N ASP A 94 5.57 7.86 7.64
CA ASP A 94 5.40 9.31 7.62
C ASP A 94 4.13 9.71 6.85
N SER A 95 3.79 9.05 5.74
CA SER A 95 2.54 9.33 5.01
C SER A 95 1.27 8.98 5.80
N ILE A 96 1.26 7.86 6.53
CA ILE A 96 0.13 7.47 7.37
C ILE A 96 -0.02 8.45 8.55
N GLU A 97 1.09 8.81 9.18
CA GLU A 97 1.12 9.82 10.24
C GLU A 97 0.74 11.22 9.72
N GLU A 98 1.17 11.59 8.51
CA GLU A 98 0.83 12.85 7.85
C GLU A 98 -0.66 12.91 7.48
N ILE A 99 -1.24 11.82 6.98
CA ILE A 99 -2.69 11.71 6.76
C ILE A 99 -3.43 11.97 8.08
N GLN A 100 -3.02 11.32 9.17
CA GLN A 100 -3.63 11.51 10.49
C GLN A 100 -3.53 12.96 10.98
N GLN A 101 -2.37 13.61 10.82
CA GLN A 101 -2.16 15.00 11.23
C GLN A 101 -3.00 16.00 10.42
N ASN A 102 -3.32 15.69 9.16
CA ASN A 102 -4.10 16.53 8.28
C ASN A 102 -5.62 16.32 8.38
N VAL A 103 -6.10 15.28 9.10
CA VAL A 103 -7.54 15.12 9.32
C VAL A 103 -8.05 16.26 10.20
N ASN A 104 -8.89 17.12 9.63
CA ASN A 104 -9.53 18.21 10.35
C ASN A 104 -10.68 17.69 11.22
N PHE A 105 -10.41 17.51 12.52
CA PHE A 105 -11.41 17.12 13.51
C PHE A 105 -12.22 18.30 14.08
N GLY A 106 -12.13 19.51 13.49
CA GLY A 106 -12.78 20.72 14.00
C GLY A 106 -14.31 20.63 14.12
N HIS A 107 -14.95 19.67 13.45
CA HIS A 107 -16.38 19.39 13.61
C HIS A 107 -16.70 18.42 14.76
N LEU A 108 -15.70 17.81 15.39
CA LEU A 108 -15.85 16.93 16.56
C LEU A 108 -15.72 17.67 17.90
N ASN A 109 -15.70 19.01 17.90
CA ASN A 109 -15.53 19.83 19.11
C ASN A 109 -16.64 19.58 20.17
N LEU A 110 -17.74 18.94 19.80
CA LEU A 110 -18.81 18.52 20.70
C LEU A 110 -18.47 17.27 21.52
N LEU A 111 -17.42 16.52 21.13
CA LEU A 111 -16.97 15.32 21.82
C LEU A 111 -15.88 15.64 22.86
N PRO A 112 -15.79 14.86 23.95
CA PRO A 112 -14.66 14.89 24.87
C PRO A 112 -13.30 14.78 24.16
N GLN A 113 -12.29 15.49 24.67
CA GLN A 113 -10.94 15.50 24.08
C GLN A 113 -10.31 14.10 24.00
N ASP A 114 -10.58 13.23 24.97
CA ASP A 114 -10.08 11.86 24.98
C ASP A 114 -10.73 11.02 23.87
N ILE A 115 -12.02 11.20 23.59
CA ILE A 115 -12.72 10.55 22.48
C ILE A 115 -12.15 11.04 21.14
N GLN A 116 -11.89 12.34 21.00
CA GLN A 116 -11.27 12.89 19.79
C GLN A 116 -9.86 12.33 19.57
N GLN A 117 -9.06 12.25 20.65
CA GLN A 117 -7.69 11.73 20.56
C GLN A 117 -7.68 10.23 20.24
N LYS A 118 -8.52 9.44 20.93
CA LYS A 118 -8.66 8.02 20.62
C LYS A 118 -9.17 7.81 19.19
N GLY A 119 -10.10 8.63 18.71
CA GLY A 119 -10.56 8.60 17.32
C GLY A 119 -9.43 8.80 16.31
N ARG A 120 -8.53 9.77 16.57
CA ARG A 120 -7.30 9.97 15.79
C ARG A 120 -6.42 8.74 15.76
N GLU A 121 -6.14 8.18 16.92
CA GLU A 121 -5.26 7.02 17.06
C GLU A 121 -5.86 5.76 16.41
N MET A 122 -7.18 5.58 16.54
CA MET A 122 -7.88 4.46 15.93
C MET A 122 -7.99 4.57 14.40
N SER A 123 -8.02 5.78 13.83
CA SER A 123 -7.98 5.94 12.37
C SER A 123 -6.66 5.45 11.75
N GLU A 124 -5.54 5.69 12.46
CA GLU A 124 -4.22 5.20 12.08
C GLU A 124 -4.17 3.66 12.14
N VAL A 125 -4.70 3.07 13.22
CA VAL A 125 -4.80 1.62 13.40
C VAL A 125 -5.58 0.97 12.25
N TYR A 126 -6.75 1.51 11.91
CA TYR A 126 -7.55 0.99 10.81
C TYR A 126 -6.78 1.03 9.48
N LEU A 127 -6.06 2.13 9.22
CA LEU A 127 -5.29 2.28 7.99
C LEU A 127 -4.17 1.23 7.90
N TYR A 128 -3.41 1.00 8.98
CA TYR A 128 -2.40 -0.06 9.02
C TYR A 128 -3.00 -1.43 8.77
N LEU A 129 -4.06 -1.82 9.48
CA LEU A 129 -4.69 -3.12 9.29
C LEU A 129 -5.20 -3.30 7.86
N TYR A 130 -5.86 -2.27 7.31
CA TYR A 130 -6.36 -2.28 5.95
C TYR A 130 -5.24 -2.48 4.94
N CYS A 131 -4.14 -1.74 5.07
CA CYS A 131 -2.99 -1.86 4.18
C CYS A 131 -2.34 -3.25 4.30
N ILE A 132 -2.03 -3.70 5.52
CA ILE A 132 -1.41 -5.01 5.78
C ILE A 132 -2.25 -6.14 5.19
N GLU A 133 -3.55 -6.20 5.49
CA GLU A 133 -4.43 -7.29 5.06
C GLU A 133 -4.51 -7.36 3.53
N ASN A 134 -4.70 -6.21 2.87
CA ASN A 134 -4.78 -6.16 1.41
C ASN A 134 -3.43 -6.40 0.73
N SER A 135 -2.32 -5.96 1.34
CA SER A 135 -0.97 -6.29 0.88
C SER A 135 -0.73 -7.80 0.89
N LEU A 136 -1.17 -8.51 1.93
CA LEU A 136 -1.10 -9.98 1.98
C LEU A 136 -1.99 -10.65 0.91
N ARG A 137 -3.18 -10.11 0.62
CA ARG A 137 -4.02 -10.62 -0.48
C ARG A 137 -3.33 -10.48 -1.83
N ILE A 138 -2.83 -9.28 -2.14
CA ILE A 138 -2.10 -8.99 -3.38
C ILE A 138 -0.88 -9.91 -3.49
N PHE A 139 -0.14 -10.10 -2.40
CA PHE A 139 1.01 -10.99 -2.38
C PHE A 139 0.66 -12.42 -2.80
N ILE A 140 -0.34 -13.01 -2.14
CA ILE A 140 -0.79 -14.37 -2.44
C ILE A 140 -1.26 -14.45 -3.89
N GLU A 141 -2.04 -13.46 -4.35
CA GLU A 141 -2.48 -13.37 -5.75
C GLU A 141 -1.33 -13.33 -6.76
N GLU A 142 -0.29 -12.54 -6.51
CA GLU A 142 0.88 -12.48 -7.41
C GLU A 142 1.61 -13.82 -7.45
N ILE A 143 1.78 -14.51 -6.31
CA ILE A 143 2.40 -15.83 -6.29
C ILE A 143 1.54 -16.85 -7.04
N MET A 144 0.21 -16.83 -6.87
CA MET A 144 -0.73 -17.71 -7.57
C MET A 144 -0.68 -17.61 -9.10
N LYS A 145 -0.13 -16.52 -9.67
CA LYS A 145 0.07 -16.40 -11.13
C LYS A 145 1.17 -17.32 -11.66
N THR A 146 2.10 -17.74 -10.80
CA THR A 146 3.31 -18.48 -11.20
C THR A 146 3.43 -19.85 -10.51
N GLU A 147 2.79 -20.01 -9.36
CA GLU A 147 2.86 -21.21 -8.53
C GLU A 147 1.45 -21.74 -8.25
N THR A 148 1.31 -23.07 -8.10
CA THR A 148 0.04 -23.66 -7.69
C THR A 148 -0.07 -23.63 -6.16
N ILE A 149 -1.02 -22.84 -5.64
CA ILE A 149 -1.27 -22.71 -4.20
C ILE A 149 -2.43 -23.61 -3.79
N ASN A 150 -2.18 -24.49 -2.82
CA ASN A 150 -3.22 -25.32 -2.21
C ASN A 150 -3.97 -24.53 -1.14
N ILE A 151 -5.25 -24.22 -1.36
CA ILE A 151 -6.10 -23.58 -0.35
C ILE A 151 -6.53 -24.63 0.68
N PRO A 152 -6.18 -24.48 1.98
CA PRO A 152 -6.56 -25.46 3.00
C PRO A 152 -8.08 -25.60 3.08
N ARG A 153 -8.58 -26.84 3.22
CA ARG A 153 -10.03 -27.14 3.24
C ARG A 153 -10.84 -26.25 4.18
N LYS A 154 -10.35 -26.01 5.41
CA LYS A 154 -11.03 -25.14 6.39
C LYS A 154 -11.13 -23.68 5.92
N VAL A 155 -10.17 -23.21 5.15
CA VAL A 155 -10.19 -21.87 4.55
C VAL A 155 -11.25 -21.84 3.45
N GLN A 156 -11.30 -22.84 2.57
CA GLN A 156 -12.33 -22.94 1.53
C GLN A 156 -13.74 -22.98 2.13
N GLU A 157 -13.96 -23.79 3.17
CA GLU A 157 -15.25 -23.88 3.87
C GLU A 157 -15.69 -22.51 4.44
N THR A 158 -14.73 -21.70 4.91
CA THR A 158 -15.00 -20.35 5.42
C THR A 158 -15.38 -19.39 4.28
N ILE A 159 -14.64 -19.43 3.17
CA ILE A 159 -14.94 -18.64 1.96
C ILE A 159 -16.36 -18.95 1.46
N ASP A 160 -16.68 -20.23 1.29
CA ASP A 160 -17.98 -20.68 0.78
C ASP A 160 -19.14 -20.25 1.68
N LYS A 161 -18.95 -20.36 3.01
CA LYS A 161 -19.92 -19.89 4.00
C LYS A 161 -20.17 -18.39 3.87
N LEU A 162 -19.12 -17.58 3.73
CA LEU A 162 -19.24 -16.13 3.64
C LEU A 162 -19.87 -15.69 2.31
N LYS A 163 -19.51 -16.34 1.19
CA LYS A 163 -20.17 -16.14 -0.11
C LYS A 163 -21.67 -16.39 -0.03
N LYS A 164 -22.07 -17.49 0.61
CA LYS A 164 -23.50 -17.81 0.81
C LYS A 164 -24.20 -16.74 1.64
N SER A 165 -23.60 -16.32 2.76
CA SER A 165 -24.16 -15.27 3.62
C SER A 165 -24.30 -13.92 2.90
N GLU A 166 -23.36 -13.59 2.00
CA GLU A 166 -23.38 -12.35 1.22
C GLU A 166 -24.46 -12.37 0.14
N GLN A 167 -24.69 -13.52 -0.52
CA GLN A 167 -25.79 -13.70 -1.46
C GLN A 167 -27.17 -13.47 -0.82
N GLU A 168 -27.30 -13.78 0.46
CA GLU A 168 -28.51 -13.51 1.27
C GLU A 168 -28.65 -12.02 1.63
N SER A 169 -27.55 -11.27 1.68
CA SER A 169 -27.47 -9.88 2.16
C SER A 169 -27.20 -8.86 1.03
N LYS A 170 -28.06 -8.84 0.01
CA LYS A 170 -27.87 -8.05 -1.23
C LYS A 170 -27.77 -6.52 -1.07
N TYR A 171 -28.06 -5.99 0.11
CA TYR A 171 -27.98 -4.55 0.39
C TYR A 171 -26.57 -4.08 0.76
N LEU A 172 -25.64 -5.00 1.00
CA LEU A 172 -24.24 -4.69 1.26
C LEU A 172 -23.41 -4.80 -0.03
N PRO A 173 -22.32 -4.02 -0.15
CA PRO A 173 -21.41 -4.14 -1.29
C PRO A 173 -20.81 -5.54 -1.34
N ILE A 174 -20.69 -6.08 -2.56
CA ILE A 174 -20.05 -7.36 -2.82
C ILE A 174 -18.54 -7.19 -2.56
N ARG A 175 -17.94 -8.16 -1.88
CA ARG A 175 -16.50 -8.24 -1.67
C ARG A 175 -15.77 -8.36 -3.02
N GLY A 176 -14.48 -7.96 -3.06
CA GLY A 176 -13.70 -7.83 -4.29
C GLY A 176 -13.64 -9.09 -5.18
N ASN A 177 -12.94 -9.00 -6.31
CA ASN A 177 -13.05 -9.97 -7.42
C ASN A 177 -12.35 -11.34 -7.19
N SER A 178 -12.02 -11.70 -5.95
CA SER A 178 -11.20 -12.86 -5.61
C SER A 178 -11.63 -13.47 -4.27
N ASP A 179 -11.43 -14.78 -4.14
CA ASP A 179 -11.76 -15.54 -2.94
C ASP A 179 -11.00 -15.05 -1.70
N LEU A 180 -9.84 -14.43 -1.91
CA LEU A 180 -9.04 -13.84 -0.83
C LEU A 180 -9.73 -12.69 -0.11
N PHE A 181 -10.73 -12.03 -0.72
CA PHE A 181 -11.54 -10.99 -0.04
C PHE A 181 -12.52 -11.54 1.00
N TYR A 182 -12.68 -12.87 1.06
CA TYR A 182 -13.41 -13.57 2.12
C TYR A 182 -12.48 -14.09 3.23
N CYS A 183 -11.17 -13.92 3.08
CA CYS A 183 -10.17 -14.32 4.07
C CYS A 183 -9.79 -13.12 4.95
N ASP A 184 -9.70 -13.31 6.26
CA ASP A 184 -9.00 -12.37 7.14
C ASP A 184 -7.58 -12.87 7.46
N PHE A 185 -6.86 -12.20 8.37
CA PHE A 185 -5.51 -12.58 8.77
C PHE A 185 -5.35 -14.08 9.09
N ILE A 186 -6.33 -14.71 9.73
CA ILE A 186 -6.26 -16.14 10.07
C ILE A 186 -6.22 -16.98 8.79
N GLU A 187 -7.15 -16.78 7.87
CA GLU A 187 -7.22 -17.54 6.63
C GLU A 187 -6.00 -17.26 5.74
N LEU A 188 -5.59 -16.00 5.62
CA LEU A 188 -4.41 -15.61 4.85
C LEU A 188 -3.14 -16.26 5.42
N GLY A 189 -2.96 -16.24 6.74
CA GLY A 189 -1.85 -16.92 7.41
C GLY A 189 -1.86 -18.43 7.17
N LYS A 190 -3.02 -19.08 7.25
CA LYS A 190 -3.17 -20.52 6.94
C LYS A 190 -2.82 -20.85 5.50
N ILE A 191 -3.19 -20.00 4.53
CA ILE A 191 -2.81 -20.20 3.13
C ILE A 191 -1.28 -20.14 2.99
N ILE A 192 -0.65 -19.12 3.57
CA ILE A 192 0.81 -18.94 3.48
C ILE A 192 1.55 -20.12 4.14
N VAL A 193 1.20 -20.46 5.37
CA VAL A 193 1.83 -21.55 6.14
C VAL A 193 1.55 -22.92 5.51
N GLY A 194 0.33 -23.15 5.02
CA GLY A 194 -0.02 -24.39 4.32
C GLY A 194 0.75 -24.62 3.02
N ASN A 195 1.40 -23.58 2.50
CA ASN A 195 2.22 -23.60 1.29
C ASN A 195 3.65 -23.10 1.58
N TRP A 196 4.18 -23.40 2.77
CA TRP A 196 5.44 -22.82 3.25
C TRP A 196 6.65 -23.06 2.35
N THR A 197 6.71 -24.19 1.63
CA THR A 197 7.78 -24.47 0.67
C THR A 197 7.85 -23.43 -0.47
N ILE A 198 6.73 -22.79 -0.79
CA ILE A 198 6.62 -21.73 -1.80
C ILE A 198 6.87 -20.36 -1.16
N PHE A 199 6.21 -20.08 -0.04
CA PHE A 199 6.21 -18.75 0.57
C PHE A 199 7.41 -18.47 1.48
N GLY A 200 8.00 -19.48 2.10
CA GLY A 200 9.03 -19.32 3.13
C GLY A 200 10.26 -18.54 2.66
N LYS A 201 10.58 -18.61 1.36
CA LYS A 201 11.69 -17.85 0.74
C LYS A 201 11.50 -16.33 0.78
N TYR A 202 10.26 -15.85 0.95
CA TYR A 202 9.94 -14.42 1.06
C TYR A 202 9.91 -13.93 2.51
N PHE A 203 10.24 -14.77 3.49
CA PHE A 203 10.22 -14.36 4.90
C PHE A 203 11.62 -14.43 5.52
N PRO A 204 11.95 -13.51 6.44
CA PRO A 204 13.27 -13.46 7.06
C PRO A 204 13.64 -14.79 7.72
N LYS A 205 14.83 -15.31 7.38
CA LYS A 205 15.37 -16.57 7.90
C LYS A 205 14.45 -17.79 7.69
N GLN A 206 13.46 -17.69 6.79
CA GLN A 206 12.43 -18.72 6.60
C GLN A 206 11.77 -19.11 7.94
N ASN A 207 11.47 -18.12 8.78
CA ASN A 207 10.89 -18.34 10.11
C ASN A 207 9.34 -18.37 10.07
N GLU A 208 8.78 -19.57 9.94
CA GLU A 208 7.33 -19.80 9.97
C GLU A 208 6.70 -19.40 11.32
N HIS A 209 7.40 -19.63 12.43
CA HIS A 209 6.88 -19.32 13.77
C HIS A 209 6.65 -17.81 13.95
N TRP A 210 7.58 -16.99 13.49
CA TRP A 210 7.43 -15.53 13.53
C TRP A 210 6.20 -15.05 12.75
N LEU A 211 5.93 -15.63 11.57
CA LEU A 211 4.73 -15.29 10.81
C LEU A 211 3.45 -15.67 11.56
N ASN A 212 3.41 -16.86 12.17
CA ASN A 212 2.27 -17.30 12.96
C ASN A 212 1.98 -16.36 14.15
N VAL A 213 3.02 -15.90 14.85
CA VAL A 213 2.89 -14.93 15.96
C VAL A 213 2.35 -13.60 15.44
N MET A 214 2.92 -13.06 14.36
CA MET A 214 2.46 -11.81 13.76
C MET A 214 0.99 -11.88 13.35
N VAL A 215 0.60 -12.95 12.64
CA VAL A 215 -0.79 -13.14 12.16
C VAL A 215 -1.77 -13.20 13.32
N ASP A 216 -1.43 -13.91 14.40
CA ASP A 216 -2.27 -14.00 15.60
C ASP A 216 -2.44 -12.64 16.29
N GLU A 217 -1.37 -11.85 16.39
CA GLU A 217 -1.44 -10.50 16.95
C GLU A 217 -2.25 -9.53 16.07
N LEU A 218 -2.02 -9.54 14.75
CA LEU A 218 -2.80 -8.74 13.80
C LEU A 218 -4.30 -9.04 13.90
N TYR A 219 -4.66 -10.33 14.03
CA TYR A 219 -6.05 -10.74 14.21
C TYR A 219 -6.64 -10.21 15.52
N LYS A 220 -5.92 -10.32 16.64
CA LYS A 220 -6.37 -9.80 17.94
C LYS A 220 -6.59 -8.29 17.90
N ILE A 221 -5.69 -7.54 17.27
CA ILE A 221 -5.82 -6.08 17.13
C ILE A 221 -7.02 -5.75 16.23
N ARG A 222 -7.21 -6.47 15.11
CA ARG A 222 -8.38 -6.32 14.25
C ARG A 222 -9.69 -6.56 14.99
N CYS A 223 -9.75 -7.56 15.87
CA CYS A 223 -10.94 -7.81 16.70
C CYS A 223 -11.27 -6.60 17.58
N LEU A 224 -10.28 -5.94 18.20
CA LEU A 224 -10.51 -4.71 18.96
C LEU A 224 -11.14 -3.62 18.09
N VAL A 225 -10.60 -3.41 16.89
CA VAL A 225 -11.12 -2.42 15.93
C VAL A 225 -12.56 -2.74 15.51
N ALA A 226 -12.87 -4.01 15.22
CA ALA A 226 -14.22 -4.44 14.86
C ALA A 226 -15.25 -4.21 15.98
N HIS A 227 -14.80 -4.17 17.24
CA HIS A 227 -15.62 -3.84 18.41
C HIS A 227 -15.53 -2.37 18.82
N ASN A 228 -14.99 -1.48 17.97
CA ASN A 228 -14.75 -0.06 18.27
C ASN A 228 -14.00 0.15 19.60
N SER A 229 -13.14 -0.81 19.97
CA SER A 229 -12.35 -0.78 21.18
C SER A 229 -11.02 -0.08 20.93
N TYR A 230 -10.48 0.54 21.98
CA TYR A 230 -9.22 1.25 21.89
C TYR A 230 -8.03 0.27 21.81
N VAL A 231 -7.08 0.58 20.93
CA VAL A 231 -5.83 -0.15 20.75
C VAL A 231 -4.70 0.66 21.39
N GLY A 232 -3.96 0.01 22.28
CA GLY A 232 -2.91 0.63 23.08
C GLY A 232 -1.72 1.08 22.24
N LYS A 233 -0.80 1.80 22.88
CA LYS A 233 0.40 2.31 22.22
C LYS A 233 1.29 1.17 21.73
N ASP A 234 1.47 0.13 22.54
CA ASP A 234 2.37 -0.98 22.22
C ASP A 234 1.86 -1.78 21.01
N GLU A 235 0.55 -2.02 20.94
CA GLU A 235 -0.07 -2.66 19.76
C GLU A 235 0.01 -1.77 18.52
N ARG A 236 -0.15 -0.45 18.67
CA ARG A 236 0.04 0.51 17.57
C ARG A 236 1.47 0.51 17.05
N ASP A 237 2.45 0.51 17.93
CA ASP A 237 3.87 0.46 17.55
C ASP A 237 4.19 -0.89 16.86
N ALA A 238 3.61 -1.99 17.34
CA ALA A 238 3.72 -3.29 16.69
C ALA A 238 3.17 -3.29 15.25
N LEU A 239 2.02 -2.64 15.00
CA LEU A 239 1.47 -2.50 13.64
C LEU A 239 2.44 -1.80 12.69
N LYS A 240 3.14 -0.75 13.14
CA LYS A 240 4.15 -0.05 12.34
C LYS A 240 5.29 -0.99 11.93
N VAL A 241 5.76 -1.80 12.88
CA VAL A 241 6.81 -2.80 12.64
C VAL A 241 6.33 -3.89 11.69
N TYR A 242 5.11 -4.40 11.85
CA TYR A 242 4.54 -5.43 10.97
C TYR A 242 4.29 -4.92 9.56
N TYR A 243 3.78 -3.70 9.44
CA TYR A 243 3.62 -3.05 8.15
C TYR A 243 4.96 -2.96 7.42
N LYS A 244 5.99 -2.39 8.06
CA LYS A 244 7.34 -2.29 7.50
C LYS A 244 7.91 -3.65 7.11
N SER A 245 7.71 -4.65 7.97
CA SER A 245 8.22 -6.00 7.72
C SER A 245 7.56 -6.63 6.49
N ILE A 246 6.23 -6.54 6.37
CA ILE A 246 5.47 -7.10 5.26
C ILE A 246 5.79 -6.35 3.96
N THR A 247 5.75 -5.01 3.94
CA THR A 247 6.02 -4.26 2.71
C THR A 247 7.43 -4.49 2.17
N ALA A 248 8.43 -4.61 3.05
CA ALA A 248 9.79 -4.97 2.66
C ALA A 248 9.87 -6.34 1.97
N GLN A 249 9.04 -7.32 2.37
CA GLN A 249 9.00 -8.64 1.72
C GLN A 249 8.29 -8.60 0.36
N LEU A 250 7.33 -7.69 0.18
CA LEU A 250 6.54 -7.58 -1.05
C LEU A 250 7.26 -6.84 -2.18
N GLN A 251 8.44 -6.27 -1.91
CA GLN A 251 9.11 -5.32 -2.80
C GLN A 251 8.16 -4.19 -3.25
N LEU A 252 7.19 -3.85 -2.39
CA LEU A 252 6.20 -2.80 -2.60
C LEU A 252 6.74 -1.43 -2.25
#